data_AF-A0A7K8ZEH5-F1
#
_entry.id   AF-A0A7K8ZEH5-F1
#
_cell.length_a   1.000
_cell.length_b   1.000
_cell.length_c   1.000
_cell.angle_alpha   90.00
_cell.angle_beta   90.00
_cell.angle_gamma   90.00
#
_symmetry.space_group_name_H-M   'P 1'
#
loop_
_entity.id
_entity.type
_entity.pdbx_description
1 polymer ?
#
loop_
_entity_poly.entity_id
_entity_poly.type
_entity_poly.pdbx_seq_one_letter_code
_entity_poly.pdbx_strand_id
1 'polypeptide(L)'
;ALAGPGDATDSVIDPDMVALFEDFLGTEVTVTSAAAQPKAQPYHYVLRDTEQKGLCLWDGRLVATSLQGANAAQEEPISVVPNRHLERQRCPLILGIRGGTRALSCGTGLEPQLHLQDVGLLELFSRDRDEAMPFTFYKTFGGSTHTFEAAAFPGLFLSTAPGPGEALAMAP
;
A
#
# COMPACT_ATOMS: atom_id res chain seq x y z
N ALA A 1 -0.92 -17.24 -41.38
CA ALA A 1 -1.00 -17.83 -40.03
C ALA A 1 -1.73 -16.83 -39.15
N LEU A 2 -2.88 -17.21 -38.57
CA LEU A 2 -3.67 -16.33 -37.71
C LEU A 2 -2.92 -16.11 -36.38
N ALA A 3 -2.80 -14.85 -35.97
CA ALA A 3 -2.38 -14.47 -34.63
C ALA A 3 -3.46 -14.94 -33.63
N GLY A 4 -3.05 -15.74 -32.65
CA GLY A 4 -3.93 -16.10 -31.53
C GLY A 4 -4.23 -14.88 -30.67
N PRO A 5 -5.41 -14.82 -30.03
CA PRO A 5 -5.72 -13.74 -29.10
C PRO A 5 -4.77 -13.86 -27.91
N GLY A 6 -4.10 -12.75 -27.58
CA GLY A 6 -3.31 -12.62 -26.37
C GLY A 6 -4.16 -13.00 -25.18
N ASP A 7 -3.64 -13.95 -24.41
CA ASP A 7 -4.16 -14.40 -23.13
C ASP A 7 -4.47 -13.16 -22.28
N ALA A 8 -5.77 -12.90 -22.08
CA ALA A 8 -6.21 -11.94 -21.10
C ALA A 8 -5.79 -12.55 -19.77
N THR A 9 -4.67 -12.06 -19.22
CA THR A 9 -4.18 -12.46 -17.91
C THR A 9 -5.34 -12.40 -16.95
N ASP A 10 -5.83 -13.56 -16.55
CA ASP A 10 -6.80 -13.72 -15.47
C ASP A 10 -6.10 -13.12 -14.25
N SER A 11 -6.41 -11.85 -13.98
CA SER A 11 -5.77 -11.10 -12.91
C SER A 11 -6.18 -11.81 -11.63
N VAL A 12 -5.29 -12.62 -11.08
CA VAL A 12 -5.52 -13.34 -9.82
C VAL A 12 -5.85 -12.28 -8.78
N ILE A 13 -7.14 -12.16 -8.47
CA ILE A 13 -7.61 -11.21 -7.49
C ILE A 13 -7.19 -11.78 -6.13
N ASP A 14 -6.25 -11.10 -5.49
CA ASP A 14 -5.78 -11.44 -4.15
C ASP A 14 -6.98 -11.51 -3.18
N PRO A 15 -7.32 -12.70 -2.64
CA PRO A 15 -8.52 -12.88 -1.81
C PRO A 15 -8.53 -11.98 -0.57
N ASP A 16 -7.35 -11.68 0.00
CA ASP A 16 -7.24 -10.81 1.16
C ASP A 16 -7.59 -9.36 0.80
N MET A 17 -7.27 -8.94 -0.44
CA MET A 17 -7.69 -7.64 -0.95
C MET A 17 -9.19 -7.59 -1.23
N VAL A 18 -9.81 -8.71 -1.63
CA VAL A 18 -11.27 -8.76 -1.77
C VAL A 18 -11.93 -8.49 -0.42
N ALA A 19 -11.55 -9.23 0.62
CA ALA A 19 -12.07 -9.08 1.97
C ALA A 19 -11.85 -7.65 2.51
N LEU A 20 -10.63 -7.10 2.34
CA LEU A 20 -10.32 -5.73 2.74
C LEU A 20 -11.29 -4.71 2.13
N PHE A 21 -11.51 -4.75 0.82
CA PHE A 21 -12.40 -3.78 0.18
C PHE A 21 -13.88 -4.03 0.51
N GLU A 22 -14.31 -5.28 0.71
CA GLU A 22 -15.68 -5.58 1.14
C GLU A 22 -15.98 -5.08 2.56
N ASP A 23 -15.04 -5.27 3.50
CA ASP A 23 -15.19 -4.82 4.89
C ASP A 23 -15.31 -3.29 5.00
N PHE A 24 -14.61 -2.56 4.14
CA PHE A 24 -14.58 -1.10 4.16
C PHE A 24 -15.64 -0.45 3.26
N LEU A 25 -15.90 -0.99 2.08
CA LEU A 25 -16.73 -0.37 1.04
C LEU A 25 -18.00 -1.16 0.70
N GLY A 26 -18.15 -2.38 1.22
CA GLY A 26 -19.21 -3.30 0.85
C GLY A 26 -18.95 -4.02 -0.48
N THR A 27 -19.93 -4.82 -0.90
CA THR A 27 -19.95 -5.47 -2.22
C THR A 27 -20.50 -4.50 -3.27
N GLU A 28 -19.99 -4.55 -4.51
CA GLU A 28 -20.42 -3.64 -5.60
C GLU A 28 -21.94 -3.71 -5.90
N VAL A 29 -22.64 -4.76 -5.46
CA VAL A 29 -24.06 -4.99 -5.72
C VAL A 29 -24.98 -4.18 -4.78
N THR A 30 -24.45 -3.60 -3.70
CA THR A 30 -25.26 -2.92 -2.68
C THR A 30 -25.14 -1.40 -2.80
N VAL A 31 -25.78 -0.80 -3.80
CA VAL A 31 -25.93 0.67 -3.88
C VAL A 31 -26.96 1.12 -2.84
N THR A 32 -26.49 1.36 -1.62
CA THR A 32 -27.22 2.19 -0.66
C THR A 32 -26.28 3.26 -0.13
N SER A 33 -26.53 4.49 -0.55
CA SER A 33 -25.82 5.67 -0.08
C SER A 33 -26.13 5.90 1.39
N ALA A 34 -25.15 5.67 2.25
CA ALA A 34 -25.03 6.36 3.51
C ALA A 34 -23.55 6.39 3.86
N ALA A 35 -23.07 7.56 4.31
CA ALA A 35 -21.74 7.72 4.88
C ALA A 35 -21.63 6.89 6.17
N ALA A 36 -21.39 5.59 6.02
CA ALA A 36 -21.03 4.73 7.13
C ALA A 36 -19.55 4.95 7.42
N GLN A 37 -19.23 5.34 8.66
CA GLN A 37 -17.85 5.23 9.15
C GLN A 37 -17.42 3.76 8.98
N PRO A 38 -16.16 3.51 8.55
CA PRO A 38 -15.69 2.14 8.44
C PRO A 38 -15.78 1.50 9.82
N LYS A 39 -16.55 0.41 9.92
CA LYS A 39 -16.57 -0.44 11.12
C LYS A 39 -15.28 -1.25 11.24
N ALA A 40 -14.52 -1.32 10.14
CA ALA A 40 -13.31 -2.11 9.98
C ALA A 40 -12.07 -1.39 10.51
N GLN A 41 -11.14 -2.16 11.07
CA GLN A 41 -9.81 -1.70 11.46
C GLN A 41 -8.85 -1.84 10.26
N PRO A 42 -7.75 -1.07 10.19
CA PRO A 42 -6.73 -1.27 9.18
C PRO A 42 -6.25 -2.73 9.18
N TYR A 43 -6.04 -3.30 8.00
CA TYR A 43 -5.44 -4.63 7.88
C TYR A 43 -3.92 -4.51 8.04
N HIS A 44 -3.28 -5.58 8.51
CA HIS A 44 -1.85 -5.58 8.81
C HIS A 44 -1.12 -6.68 8.04
N TYR A 45 -0.03 -6.32 7.38
CA TYR A 45 0.78 -7.24 6.60
C TYR A 45 2.26 -7.06 6.93
N VAL A 46 2.99 -8.17 6.96
CA VAL A 46 4.45 -8.14 6.96
C VAL A 46 4.90 -8.03 5.51
N LEU A 47 5.64 -6.97 5.18
CA LEU A 47 6.18 -6.76 3.84
C LEU A 47 7.68 -7.03 3.84
N ARG A 48 8.11 -7.89 2.92
CA ARG A 48 9.51 -8.17 2.64
C ARG A 48 9.78 -7.97 1.15
N ASP A 49 10.96 -7.48 0.83
CA ASP A 49 11.39 -7.36 -0.56
C ASP A 49 11.83 -8.72 -1.15
N THR A 50 12.22 -8.72 -2.42
CA THR A 50 12.64 -9.94 -3.15
C THR A 50 13.87 -10.62 -2.53
N GLU A 51 14.69 -9.86 -1.80
CA GLU A 51 15.87 -10.34 -1.07
C GLU A 51 15.55 -10.73 0.38
N GLN A 52 14.26 -10.84 0.73
CA GLN A 52 13.77 -11.19 2.07
C GLN A 52 14.15 -10.17 3.16
N LYS A 53 14.46 -8.92 2.79
CA LYS A 53 14.64 -7.84 3.77
C LYS A 53 13.26 -7.38 4.26
N GLY A 54 13.07 -7.39 5.57
CA GLY A 54 11.87 -6.87 6.21
C GLY A 54 12.00 -5.39 6.51
N LEU A 55 10.86 -4.72 6.65
CA LEU A 55 10.82 -3.31 7.03
C LEU A 55 10.99 -3.15 8.54
N CYS A 56 11.76 -2.16 8.96
CA CYS A 56 11.81 -1.69 10.34
C CYS A 56 11.80 -0.16 10.39
N LEU A 57 11.42 0.39 11.55
CA LEU A 57 11.49 1.83 11.79
C LEU A 57 12.84 2.21 12.38
N TRP A 58 13.62 3.03 11.67
CA TRP A 58 14.89 3.56 12.12
C TRP A 58 14.94 5.07 11.90
N ASP A 59 15.20 5.83 12.96
CA ASP A 59 15.28 7.30 12.93
C ASP A 59 14.09 7.98 12.22
N GLY A 60 12.88 7.49 12.51
CA GLY A 60 11.65 8.02 11.91
C GLY A 60 11.42 7.65 10.43
N ARG A 61 12.27 6.80 9.85
CA ARG A 61 12.18 6.35 8.45
C ARG A 61 11.97 4.84 8.40
N LEU A 62 11.25 4.39 7.39
CA LEU A 62 11.19 2.96 7.07
C LEU A 62 12.47 2.55 6.37
N VAL A 63 13.06 1.46 6.81
CA VAL A 63 14.32 0.91 6.31
C VAL A 63 14.13 -0.57 6.04
N ALA A 64 14.64 -1.06 4.92
CA ALA A 64 14.65 -2.49 4.61
C ALA A 64 15.98 -3.11 5.06
N THR A 65 15.92 -4.14 5.91
CA THR A 65 17.11 -4.82 6.40
C THR A 65 16.85 -6.31 6.69
N SER A 66 17.91 -7.08 6.90
CA SER A 66 17.80 -8.47 7.31
C SER A 66 17.35 -8.56 8.78
N LEU A 67 16.15 -9.07 9.01
CA LEU A 67 15.54 -9.23 10.33
C LEU A 67 15.49 -10.72 10.68
N GLN A 68 16.46 -11.18 11.47
CA GLN A 68 16.65 -12.58 11.87
C GLN A 68 17.16 -12.69 13.31
N GLY A 69 16.71 -13.70 14.05
CA GLY A 69 17.12 -13.91 15.43
C GLY A 69 16.69 -12.74 16.33
N ALA A 70 17.63 -12.13 17.05
CA ALA A 70 17.31 -11.15 18.08
C ALA A 70 16.67 -9.85 17.55
N ASN A 71 16.93 -9.46 16.30
CA ASN A 71 16.34 -8.25 15.71
C ASN A 71 15.02 -8.51 14.96
N ALA A 72 14.53 -9.76 14.88
CA ALA A 72 13.28 -10.09 14.20
C ALA A 72 12.06 -9.37 14.81
N ALA A 73 12.09 -9.08 16.12
CA ALA A 73 11.05 -8.33 16.80
C ALA A 73 10.96 -6.83 16.39
N GLN A 74 11.91 -6.34 15.60
CA GLN A 74 11.92 -4.98 15.06
C GLN A 74 11.16 -4.86 13.73
N GLU A 75 10.69 -5.98 13.16
CA GLU A 75 9.92 -5.99 11.92
C GLU A 75 8.63 -5.19 12.11
N GLU A 76 8.47 -4.15 11.30
CA GLU A 76 7.35 -3.21 11.34
C GLU A 76 6.32 -3.64 10.28
N PRO A 77 5.13 -4.11 10.70
CA PRO A 77 4.06 -4.40 9.76
C PRO A 77 3.55 -3.12 9.09
N ILE A 78 3.18 -3.23 7.82
CA ILE A 78 2.41 -2.19 7.16
C ILE A 78 0.93 -2.31 7.54
N SER A 79 0.30 -1.18 7.76
CA SER A 79 -1.14 -1.05 7.94
C SER A 79 -1.75 -0.55 6.64
N VAL A 80 -2.90 -1.09 6.25
CA VAL A 80 -3.56 -0.74 4.99
C VAL A 80 -5.05 -0.52 5.15
N VAL A 81 -5.58 0.44 4.41
CA VAL A 81 -7.01 0.65 4.15
C VAL A 81 -7.20 0.97 2.67
N PRO A 82 -8.35 0.67 2.05
CA PRO A 82 -8.57 1.03 0.65
C PRO A 82 -8.73 2.56 0.49
N ASN A 83 -8.41 3.11 -0.68
CA ASN A 83 -8.85 4.46 -1.02
C ASN A 83 -10.20 4.38 -1.76
N ARG A 84 -11.26 4.86 -1.11
CA ARG A 84 -12.64 4.81 -1.62
C ARG A 84 -12.92 5.70 -2.83
N HIS A 85 -12.03 6.64 -3.14
CA HIS A 85 -12.20 7.61 -4.23
C HIS A 85 -11.61 7.16 -5.56
N LEU A 86 -10.95 6.00 -5.59
CA LEU A 86 -10.26 5.47 -6.75
C LEU A 86 -10.85 4.09 -7.13
N GLU A 87 -10.68 3.71 -8.40
CA GLU A 87 -11.24 2.47 -8.94
C GLU A 87 -10.73 1.23 -8.19
N ARG A 88 -11.64 0.50 -7.54
CA ARG A 88 -11.35 -0.70 -6.74
C ARG A 88 -10.56 -1.75 -7.50
N GLN A 89 -10.81 -1.90 -8.79
CA GLN A 89 -10.17 -2.86 -9.69
C GLN A 89 -8.65 -2.63 -9.79
N ARG A 90 -8.18 -1.40 -9.54
CA ARG A 90 -6.76 -1.05 -9.52
C ARG A 90 -6.09 -1.26 -8.16
N CYS A 91 -6.84 -1.77 -7.17
CA CYS A 91 -6.39 -1.99 -5.80
C CYS A 91 -5.66 -0.78 -5.17
N PRO A 92 -6.31 0.39 -5.06
CA PRO A 92 -5.73 1.57 -4.43
C PRO A 92 -5.72 1.44 -2.90
N LEU A 93 -4.54 1.49 -2.29
CA LEU A 93 -4.34 1.32 -0.85
C LEU A 93 -3.70 2.55 -0.23
N ILE A 94 -4.25 3.03 0.88
CA ILE A 94 -3.59 3.98 1.78
C ILE A 94 -2.71 3.19 2.74
N LEU A 95 -1.41 3.47 2.75
CA LEU A 95 -0.42 2.73 3.52
C LEU A 95 0.02 3.49 4.78
N GLY A 96 0.38 2.75 5.82
CA GLY A 96 0.93 3.29 7.05
C GLY A 96 1.60 2.24 7.93
N ILE A 97 1.94 2.63 9.15
CA ILE A 97 2.57 1.78 10.17
C ILE A 97 1.94 2.01 11.54
N ARG A 98 2.45 1.36 12.59
CA ARG A 98 1.99 1.55 13.97
C ARG A 98 0.48 1.40 14.12
N GLY A 99 -0.07 0.33 13.53
CA GLY A 99 -1.51 0.05 13.56
C GLY A 99 -2.36 1.05 12.76
N GLY A 100 -1.75 1.83 11.86
CA GLY A 100 -2.43 2.83 11.05
C GLY A 100 -2.51 4.21 11.69
N THR A 101 -1.69 4.50 12.70
CA THR A 101 -1.60 5.84 13.33
C THR A 101 -0.63 6.78 12.63
N ARG A 102 0.24 6.24 11.76
CA ARG A 102 1.16 7.00 10.92
C ARG A 102 1.06 6.56 9.47
N ALA A 103 0.82 7.49 8.56
CA ALA A 103 0.65 7.20 7.14
C ALA A 103 1.95 7.41 6.35
N LEU A 104 2.14 6.60 5.31
CA LEU A 104 3.24 6.73 4.36
C LEU A 104 2.81 7.65 3.22
N SER A 105 3.52 8.77 3.04
CA SER A 105 3.26 9.74 1.98
C SER A 105 4.38 9.73 0.96
N CYS A 106 4.04 9.85 -0.33
CA CYS A 106 4.98 10.16 -1.41
C CYS A 106 5.23 11.67 -1.59
N GLY A 107 4.58 12.51 -0.78
CA GLY A 107 4.67 13.96 -0.85
C GLY A 107 3.76 14.59 -1.91
N THR A 108 3.68 15.91 -1.89
CA THR A 108 2.88 16.73 -2.82
C THR A 108 3.74 17.69 -3.65
N GLY A 109 5.07 17.57 -3.54
CA GLY A 109 6.02 18.40 -4.26
C GLY A 109 6.18 17.98 -5.72
N LEU A 110 7.04 18.71 -6.45
CA LEU A 110 7.43 18.36 -7.82
C LEU A 110 8.21 17.05 -7.87
N GLU A 111 8.98 16.78 -6.83
CA GLU A 111 9.75 15.55 -6.68
C GLU A 111 9.11 14.63 -5.63
N PRO A 112 9.09 13.32 -5.91
CA PRO A 112 8.58 12.29 -5.02
C PRO A 112 9.47 12.20 -3.77
N GLN A 113 8.90 12.41 -2.58
CA GLN A 113 9.63 12.27 -1.31
C GLN A 113 8.86 11.38 -0.36
N LEU A 114 9.37 10.16 -0.16
CA LEU A 114 8.75 9.19 0.72
C LEU A 114 9.04 9.53 2.19
N HIS A 115 7.97 9.73 2.98
CA HIS A 115 8.09 10.04 4.41
C HIS A 115 6.85 9.59 5.19
N LEU A 116 7.01 9.46 6.51
CA LEU A 116 5.92 9.15 7.42
C LEU A 116 5.31 10.45 7.96
N GLN A 117 3.99 10.49 8.08
CA GLN A 117 3.25 11.59 8.71
C GLN A 117 2.42 11.07 9.89
N ASP A 118 2.30 11.88 10.95
CA ASP A 118 1.46 11.63 12.12
C ASP A 118 -0.02 11.89 11.80
N VAL A 119 -0.57 11.13 10.85
CA VAL A 119 -1.97 11.14 10.44
C VAL A 119 -2.48 9.71 10.33
N GLY A 120 -3.71 9.48 10.79
CA GLY A 120 -4.31 8.14 10.84
C GLY A 120 -4.89 7.68 9.50
N LEU A 121 -4.82 6.37 9.24
CA LEU A 121 -5.33 5.77 8.00
C LEU A 121 -6.85 5.88 7.89
N LEU A 122 -7.58 5.68 8.98
CA LEU A 122 -9.05 5.83 9.00
C LEU A 122 -9.48 7.30 8.84
N GLU A 123 -8.62 8.23 9.24
CA GLU A 123 -8.83 9.66 8.99
C GLU A 123 -8.65 9.96 7.50
N LEU A 124 -7.54 9.52 6.90
CA LEU A 124 -7.28 9.65 5.46
C LEU A 124 -8.35 8.97 4.60
N PHE A 125 -8.83 7.79 5.00
CA PHE A 125 -9.95 7.10 4.36
C PHE A 125 -11.20 7.96 4.28
N SER A 126 -11.45 8.76 5.31
CA SER A 126 -12.64 9.62 5.43
C SER A 126 -12.47 10.99 4.75
N ARG A 127 -11.23 11.40 4.46
CA ARG A 127 -10.93 12.65 3.73
C ARG A 127 -11.25 12.53 2.25
N ASP A 128 -11.15 13.65 1.53
CA ASP A 128 -11.41 13.71 0.10
C ASP A 128 -10.25 13.16 -0.74
N ARG A 129 -10.53 12.93 -2.03
CA ARG A 129 -9.60 12.30 -2.99
C ARG A 129 -8.23 12.94 -2.98
N ASP A 130 -8.15 14.27 -3.08
CA ASP A 130 -6.89 14.99 -3.25
C ASP A 130 -6.01 14.94 -2.00
N GLU A 131 -6.62 14.88 -0.81
CA GLU A 131 -5.89 14.74 0.45
C GLU A 131 -5.36 13.32 0.67
N ALA A 132 -6.09 12.30 0.22
CA ALA A 132 -5.68 10.90 0.34
C ALA A 132 -4.68 10.47 -0.75
N MET A 133 -4.67 11.17 -1.89
CA MET A 133 -3.86 10.82 -3.07
C MET A 133 -2.37 10.65 -2.77
N PRO A 134 -1.69 11.54 -2.00
CA PRO A 134 -0.26 11.41 -1.69
C PRO A 134 0.07 10.20 -0.80
N PHE A 135 -0.93 9.59 -0.17
CA PHE A 135 -0.76 8.44 0.71
C PHE A 135 -1.18 7.12 0.05
N THR A 136 -1.61 7.19 -1.21
CA THR A 136 -2.21 6.06 -1.92
C THR A 136 -1.22 5.40 -2.86
N PHE A 137 -1.19 4.08 -2.84
CA PHE A 137 -0.38 3.24 -3.71
C PHE A 137 -1.24 2.17 -4.36
N TYR A 138 -1.10 1.98 -5.67
CA TYR A 138 -1.76 0.90 -6.40
C TYR A 138 -0.98 -0.40 -6.22
N LYS A 139 -1.64 -1.42 -5.65
CA LYS A 139 -1.07 -2.75 -5.50
C LYS A 139 -1.33 -3.58 -6.73
N THR A 140 -0.28 -4.15 -7.32
CA THR A 140 -0.41 -5.20 -8.34
C THR A 140 0.18 -6.51 -7.85
N PHE A 141 -0.16 -7.62 -8.50
CA PHE A 141 0.40 -8.94 -8.22
C PHE A 141 0.98 -9.53 -9.50
N GLY A 142 2.30 -9.74 -9.51
CA GLY A 142 3.04 -10.30 -10.65
C GLY A 142 3.20 -11.82 -10.61
N GLY A 143 2.37 -12.53 -9.82
CA GLY A 143 2.39 -14.00 -9.68
C GLY A 143 3.18 -14.53 -8.48
N SER A 144 4.26 -13.86 -8.07
CA SER A 144 5.02 -14.23 -6.85
C SER A 144 5.29 -13.06 -5.91
N THR A 145 5.18 -11.83 -6.43
CA THR A 145 5.48 -10.60 -5.69
C THR A 145 4.44 -9.54 -5.99
N HIS A 146 4.40 -8.55 -5.11
CA HIS A 146 3.53 -7.39 -5.25
C HIS A 146 4.36 -6.14 -5.53
N THR A 147 3.83 -5.25 -6.36
CA THR A 147 4.38 -3.90 -6.52
C THR A 147 3.40 -2.88 -5.98
N PHE A 148 3.92 -1.73 -5.57
CA PHE A 148 3.14 -0.62 -5.01
C PHE A 148 3.52 0.66 -5.74
N GLU A 149 2.71 1.06 -6.71
CA GLU A 149 2.92 2.28 -7.51
C GLU A 149 2.30 3.50 -6.81
N ALA A 150 3.02 4.60 -6.67
CA ALA A 150 2.51 5.81 -6.06
C ALA A 150 1.40 6.44 -6.92
N ALA A 151 0.21 6.62 -6.36
CA ALA A 151 -0.92 7.16 -7.12
C ALA A 151 -0.68 8.60 -7.58
N ALA A 152 -0.01 9.42 -6.75
CA ALA A 152 0.34 10.80 -7.08
C ALA A 152 1.55 10.92 -8.03
N PHE A 153 2.34 9.87 -8.22
CA PHE A 153 3.51 9.85 -9.10
C PHE A 153 3.51 8.59 -9.98
N PRO A 154 2.74 8.59 -11.08
CA PRO A 154 2.66 7.44 -11.97
C PRO A 154 4.03 6.99 -12.48
N GLY A 155 4.23 5.67 -12.53
CA GLY A 155 5.49 5.03 -12.91
C GLY A 155 6.54 4.99 -11.81
N LEU A 156 6.25 5.44 -10.58
CA LEU A 156 7.17 5.30 -9.45
C LEU A 156 6.63 4.30 -8.43
N PHE A 157 7.48 3.39 -7.99
CA PHE A 157 7.16 2.28 -7.11
C PHE A 157 7.91 2.37 -5.80
N LEU A 158 7.32 1.84 -4.72
CA LEU A 158 8.07 1.57 -3.50
C LEU A 158 9.24 0.65 -3.82
N SER A 159 10.44 1.07 -3.42
CA SER A 159 11.69 0.38 -3.76
C SER A 159 12.66 0.40 -2.59
N THR A 160 13.38 -0.70 -2.42
CA THR A 160 14.46 -0.85 -1.45
C THR A 160 15.80 -0.73 -2.16
N ALA A 161 16.75 -0.05 -1.54
CA ALA A 161 18.10 -0.03 -2.08
C ALA A 161 18.82 -1.36 -1.82
N PRO A 162 19.87 -1.68 -2.62
CA PRO A 162 20.67 -2.88 -2.40
C PRO A 162 21.47 -2.83 -1.08
N GLY A 163 21.84 -1.63 -0.63
CA GLY A 163 22.60 -1.41 0.59
C GLY A 163 21.79 -1.70 1.86
N PRO A 164 22.40 -2.31 2.89
CA PRO A 164 21.72 -2.51 4.16
C PRO A 164 21.48 -1.17 4.87
N GLY A 165 20.32 -1.02 5.49
CA GLY A 165 20.04 0.16 6.31
C GLY A 165 19.60 1.39 5.54
N GLU A 166 19.41 1.28 4.21
CA GLU A 166 18.91 2.37 3.40
C GLU A 166 17.39 2.55 3.56
N ALA A 167 16.97 3.81 3.54
CA ALA A 167 15.57 4.15 3.66
C ALA A 167 14.78 3.65 2.45
N LEU A 168 13.56 3.19 2.71
CA LEU A 168 12.58 2.94 1.67
C LEU A 168 12.41 4.21 0.83
N ALA A 169 12.41 4.04 -0.48
CA ALA A 169 12.36 5.13 -1.44
C ALA A 169 11.34 4.85 -2.54
N MET A 170 11.28 5.75 -3.52
CA MET A 170 10.54 5.55 -4.76
C MET A 170 11.53 5.43 -5.92
N ALA A 171 11.27 4.47 -6.82
CA ALA A 171 12.07 4.26 -8.03
C ALA A 171 11.18 3.84 -9.21
N PRO A 172 11.59 4.08 -10.47
CA PRO A 172 10.90 3.61 -11.66
C PRO A 172 10.82 2.09 -11.79
#